data_AF-A0A0G0RU03-F1
#
_entry.id   AF-A0A0G0RU03-F1
#
_cell.length_a   1.000
_cell.length_b   1.000
_cell.length_c   1.000
_cell.angle_alpha   90.00
_cell.angle_beta   90.00
_cell.angle_gamma   90.00
#
_symmetry.space_group_name_H-M   'P 1'
#
loop_
_entity.id
_entity.type
_entity.pdbx_description
1 polymer ?
#
loop_
_entity_poly.entity_id
_entity_poly.type
_entity_poly.pdbx_seq_one_letter_code
_entity_poly.pdbx_strand_id
1 'polypeptide(L)'
;MRTLVFNGKFGYLKNNIFSGTVVFCHFEDTDSTKLLFKAAWKFVKMSSGTLILIPFTHLFEKCANKEQASQLFNKFTGECTRLKPSAVVVIPFGIEKEFILYAPAKDSAIKFMKF
;
A
#
# COMPACT_ATOMS: atom_id res chain seq x y z
N MET A 1 -8.37 -7.16 4.44
CA MET A 1 -7.16 -6.32 4.23
C MET A 1 -7.53 -4.92 4.71
N ARG A 2 -6.62 -4.27 5.44
CA ARG A 2 -6.83 -2.89 5.90
C ARG A 2 -5.80 -1.98 5.27
N THR A 3 -6.21 -0.76 4.96
CA THR A 3 -5.32 0.21 4.33
C THR A 3 -5.51 1.61 4.87
N LEU A 4 -4.42 2.36 4.91
CA LEU A 4 -4.42 3.80 5.07
C LEU A 4 -3.97 4.43 3.75
N VAL A 5 -4.79 5.32 3.21
CA VAL A 5 -4.67 5.81 1.83
C VAL A 5 -4.74 7.31 1.78
N PHE A 6 -3.83 7.95 1.05
CA PHE A 6 -3.85 9.39 0.80
C PHE A 6 -3.10 9.71 -0.48
N ASN A 7 -3.34 10.89 -1.03
CA ASN A 7 -2.51 11.45 -2.10
C ASN A 7 -1.42 12.31 -1.47
N GLY A 8 -0.18 12.11 -1.88
CA GLY A 8 0.93 12.81 -1.25
C GLY A 8 2.28 12.31 -1.71
N LYS A 9 3.27 12.56 -0.87
CA LYS A 9 4.64 12.06 -1.05
C LYS A 9 4.97 11.06 0.04
N PHE A 10 5.69 10.02 -0.36
CA PHE A 10 6.27 9.04 0.56
C PHE A 10 7.73 8.83 0.20
N GLY A 11 8.61 8.88 1.19
CA GLY A 11 10.00 8.48 1.02
C GLY A 11 10.47 7.56 2.13
N TYR A 12 11.34 6.62 1.80
CA TYR A 12 11.97 5.70 2.74
C TYR A 12 13.48 5.67 2.47
N LEU A 13 14.29 5.85 3.51
CA LEU A 13 15.72 6.14 3.41
C LEU A 13 15.96 7.46 2.63
N LYS A 14 16.91 8.31 3.04
CA LYS A 14 17.00 9.74 2.66
C LYS A 14 16.96 10.11 1.15
N ASN A 15 17.00 9.14 0.23
CA ASN A 15 17.24 9.38 -1.19
C ASN A 15 16.06 9.09 -2.15
N ASN A 16 14.96 8.47 -1.69
CA ASN A 16 13.87 8.08 -2.59
C ASN A 16 12.51 8.66 -2.15
N ILE A 17 12.12 9.81 -2.71
CA ILE A 17 10.80 10.42 -2.48
C ILE A 17 9.92 10.22 -3.71
N PHE A 18 8.82 9.51 -3.53
CA PHE A 18 7.81 9.25 -4.55
C PHE A 18 6.58 10.13 -4.32
N SER A 19 5.93 10.56 -5.40
CA SER A 19 4.68 11.33 -5.36
C SER A 19 3.56 10.53 -6.02
N GLY A 20 2.40 10.45 -5.36
CA GLY A 20 1.26 9.72 -5.91
C GLY A 20 0.23 9.32 -4.85
N THR A 21 -0.53 8.27 -5.16
CA THR A 21 -1.46 7.65 -4.22
C THR A 21 -0.67 6.68 -3.35
N VAL A 22 -0.56 6.99 -2.07
CA VAL A 22 0.15 6.17 -1.08
C VAL A 22 -0.84 5.24 -0.39
N VAL A 23 -0.49 3.96 -0.31
CA VAL A 23 -1.29 2.90 0.31
C VAL A 23 -0.43 2.13 1.31
N PHE A 24 -0.63 2.38 2.59
CA PHE A 24 -0.15 1.50 3.64
C PHE A 24 -1.03 0.25 3.70
N CYS A 25 -0.43 -0.93 3.64
CA CYS A 25 -1.09 -2.22 3.46
C CYS A 25 -0.89 -3.08 4.70
N HIS A 26 -2.01 -3.43 5.34
CA HIS A 26 -2.08 -4.38 6.45
C HIS A 26 -2.84 -5.63 6.03
N PHE A 27 -2.25 -6.79 6.30
CA PHE A 27 -2.82 -8.09 5.92
C PHE A 27 -3.22 -8.88 7.17
N GLU A 28 -4.43 -9.43 7.13
CA GLU A 28 -5.01 -10.29 8.17
C GLU A 28 -4.96 -11.75 7.69
N ASP A 29 -4.92 -12.74 8.61
CA ASP A 29 -4.88 -14.17 8.24
C ASP A 29 -6.06 -14.62 7.37
N THR A 30 -7.19 -13.91 7.49
CA THR A 30 -8.42 -14.16 6.76
C THR A 30 -8.43 -13.58 5.35
N ASP A 31 -7.38 -12.85 4.94
CA ASP A 31 -7.33 -12.21 3.64
C ASP A 31 -7.17 -13.21 2.50
N SER A 32 -8.11 -13.19 1.57
CA SER A 32 -8.13 -14.09 0.41
C SER A 32 -7.62 -13.41 -0.86
N THR A 33 -7.11 -14.20 -1.81
CA THR A 33 -6.67 -13.69 -3.13
C THR A 33 -7.76 -12.87 -3.84
N LYS A 34 -9.03 -13.30 -3.77
CA LYS A 34 -10.16 -12.57 -4.39
C LYS A 34 -10.31 -11.16 -3.82
N LEU A 35 -10.15 -11.03 -2.50
CA LEU A 35 -10.19 -9.76 -1.79
C LEU A 35 -9.01 -8.87 -2.17
N LEU A 36 -7.80 -9.44 -2.27
CA LEU A 36 -6.61 -8.72 -2.74
C LEU A 36 -6.80 -8.16 -4.14
N PHE A 37 -7.36 -8.94 -5.05
CA PHE A 37 -7.59 -8.50 -6.43
C PHE A 37 -8.63 -7.38 -6.46
N LYS A 38 -9.74 -7.52 -5.71
CA LYS A 38 -10.72 -6.43 -5.57
C LYS A 38 -10.08 -5.13 -5.05
N ALA A 39 -9.19 -5.23 -4.07
CA ALA A 39 -8.43 -4.09 -3.55
C ALA A 39 -7.51 -3.48 -4.63
N ALA A 40 -6.74 -4.31 -5.34
CA ALA A 40 -5.84 -3.88 -6.41
C ALA A 40 -6.59 -3.10 -7.52
N TRP A 41 -7.70 -3.66 -8.01
CA TRP A 41 -8.58 -2.99 -8.99
C TRP A 41 -9.08 -1.63 -8.48
N LYS A 42 -9.44 -1.53 -7.20
CA LYS A 42 -9.90 -0.27 -6.61
C LYS A 42 -8.78 0.77 -6.57
N PHE A 43 -7.59 0.39 -6.09
CA PHE A 43 -6.47 1.34 -5.97
C PHE A 43 -5.93 1.80 -7.32
N VAL A 44 -5.84 0.89 -8.29
CA VAL A 44 -5.45 1.25 -9.66
C VAL A 44 -6.42 2.28 -10.25
N LYS A 45 -7.74 2.05 -10.13
CA LYS A 45 -8.77 2.99 -10.60
C LYS A 45 -8.75 4.33 -9.86
N MET A 46 -8.50 4.32 -8.55
CA MET A 46 -8.45 5.55 -7.74
C MET A 46 -7.16 6.36 -7.98
N SER A 47 -6.08 5.72 -8.41
CA SER A 47 -4.79 6.37 -8.60
C SER A 47 -4.72 7.12 -9.95
N SER A 48 -4.59 8.45 -9.89
CA SER A 48 -4.37 9.28 -11.09
C SER A 48 -2.91 9.30 -11.57
N GLY A 49 -1.96 8.95 -10.70
CA GLY A 49 -0.52 8.91 -11.00
C GLY A 49 0.13 7.63 -10.47
N THR A 50 1.33 7.75 -9.89
CA THR A 50 2.03 6.63 -9.26
C THR A 50 1.23 6.07 -8.08
N LEU A 51 1.12 4.75 -8.00
CA LEU A 51 0.57 4.01 -6.88
C LEU A 51 1.73 3.48 -6.04
N ILE A 52 1.85 3.96 -4.80
CA ILE A 52 2.95 3.63 -3.89
C ILE A 52 2.42 2.65 -2.82
N LEU A 53 2.90 1.41 -2.85
CA LEU A 53 2.42 0.31 -2.02
C LEU A 53 3.42 0.01 -0.91
N ILE A 54 2.98 0.15 0.35
CA ILE A 54 3.85 0.10 1.52
C ILE A 54 3.35 -1.01 2.46
N PRO A 55 4.16 -2.02 2.79
CA PRO A 55 3.76 -3.00 3.80
C PRO A 55 3.83 -2.37 5.19
N PHE A 56 2.74 -2.47 5.96
CA PHE A 56 2.61 -1.80 7.26
C PHE A 56 1.69 -2.56 8.21
N THR A 57 2.28 -3.13 9.27
CA THR A 57 1.63 -4.03 10.23
C THR A 57 0.87 -3.33 11.35
N HIS A 58 1.01 -2.02 11.49
CA HIS A 58 0.52 -1.27 12.66
C HIS A 58 -0.88 -0.67 12.48
N LEU A 59 -1.63 -1.06 11.43
CA LEU A 59 -2.99 -0.53 11.22
C LEU A 59 -4.05 -1.25 12.07
N PHE A 60 -3.76 -2.47 12.52
CA PHE A 60 -4.70 -3.28 13.30
C PHE A 60 -3.98 -4.34 14.13
N GLU A 61 -4.58 -4.76 15.24
CA GLU A 61 -3.98 -5.71 16.17
C GLU A 61 -3.83 -7.12 15.56
N LYS A 62 -4.85 -7.58 14.82
CA LYS A 62 -4.78 -8.89 14.14
C LYS A 62 -4.01 -8.73 12.83
N CYS A 63 -2.84 -9.35 12.75
CA CYS A 63 -2.00 -9.36 11.57
C CYS A 63 -1.68 -10.81 11.19
N ALA A 64 -1.59 -11.07 9.89
CA ALA A 64 -1.03 -12.34 9.45
C ALA A 64 0.42 -12.50 9.91
N ASN A 65 0.86 -13.74 10.09
CA ASN A 65 2.27 -14.00 10.35
C ASN A 65 3.16 -13.49 9.21
N LYS A 66 4.46 -13.33 9.46
CA LYS A 66 5.40 -12.65 8.56
C LYS A 66 5.43 -13.29 7.17
N GLU A 67 5.46 -14.62 7.11
CA GLU A 67 5.53 -15.40 5.88
C GLU A 67 4.25 -15.23 5.05
N GLN A 68 3.09 -15.37 5.70
CA GLN A 68 1.79 -15.22 5.06
C GLN A 68 1.54 -13.78 4.61
N ALA A 69 1.85 -12.78 5.44
CA ALA A 69 1.74 -11.37 5.09
C ALA A 69 2.63 -11.01 3.88
N SER A 70 3.85 -11.56 3.82
CA SER A 70 4.75 -11.38 2.67
C SER A 70 4.15 -11.97 1.38
N GLN A 71 3.59 -13.19 1.45
CA GLN A 71 2.92 -13.82 0.31
C GLN A 71 1.69 -13.03 -0.16
N LEU A 72 0.86 -12.56 0.78
CA LEU A 72 -0.32 -11.74 0.49
C LEU A 72 0.09 -10.40 -0.14
N PHE A 73 1.15 -9.76 0.39
CA PHE A 73 1.68 -8.53 -0.18
C PHE A 73 2.17 -8.73 -1.61
N ASN A 74 2.93 -9.80 -1.88
CA ASN A 74 3.42 -10.12 -3.23
C ASN A 74 2.28 -10.40 -4.22
N LYS A 75 1.22 -11.10 -3.79
CA LYS A 75 0.02 -11.32 -4.63
C LYS A 75 -0.68 -10.01 -4.96
N PHE A 76 -0.85 -9.14 -3.96
CA PHE A 76 -1.50 -7.85 -4.11
C PHE A 76 -0.70 -6.89 -5.00
N THR A 77 0.61 -6.76 -4.77
CA THR A 77 1.49 -5.88 -5.55
C THR A 77 1.66 -6.42 -6.97
N GLY A 78 1.76 -7.74 -7.15
CA GLY A 78 1.79 -8.38 -8.46
C GLY A 78 0.54 -8.04 -9.30
N GLU A 79 -0.65 -8.10 -8.71
CA GLU A 79 -1.88 -7.71 -9.40
C GLU A 79 -1.93 -6.21 -9.70
N CYS A 80 -1.50 -5.35 -8.78
CA CYS A 80 -1.40 -3.91 -9.05
C CYS A 80 -0.45 -3.60 -10.21
N THR A 81 0.73 -4.23 -10.24
CA THR A 81 1.72 -4.06 -11.31
C THR A 81 1.19 -4.62 -12.64
N ARG A 82 0.50 -5.76 -12.64
CA ARG A 82 -0.13 -6.31 -13.85
C ARG A 82 -1.17 -5.34 -14.44
N LEU A 83 -1.94 -4.68 -13.59
CA LEU A 83 -2.98 -3.72 -13.99
C LEU A 83 -2.42 -2.33 -14.36
N LYS A 84 -1.27 -1.93 -13.79
CA LYS A 84 -0.64 -0.61 -14.00
C LYS A 84 0.91 -0.70 -14.02
N PRO A 85 1.52 -1.29 -15.07
CA PRO A 85 2.94 -1.71 -15.04
C PRO A 85 3.96 -0.58 -14.81
N SER A 86 3.74 0.61 -15.36
CA SER A 86 4.73 1.70 -15.37
C SER A 86 4.54 2.74 -14.25
N ALA A 87 3.60 2.52 -13.34
CA ALA A 87 3.25 3.53 -12.33
C ALA A 87 2.92 2.89 -10.97
N VAL A 88 3.57 1.77 -10.64
CA VAL A 88 3.51 1.15 -9.31
C VAL A 88 4.90 1.17 -8.70
N VAL A 89 5.01 1.71 -7.48
CA VAL A 89 6.21 1.66 -6.65
C VAL A 89 5.92 0.75 -5.47
N VAL A 90 6.70 -0.31 -5.31
CA VAL A 90 6.56 -1.26 -4.21
C VAL A 90 7.69 -1.04 -3.22
N ILE A 91 7.34 -0.72 -1.97
CA ILE A 91 8.33 -0.55 -0.91
C ILE A 91 8.67 -1.92 -0.31
N PRO A 92 9.94 -2.22 0.00
CA PRO A 92 10.36 -3.54 0.47
C PRO A 92 9.65 -4.00 1.76
N PHE A 93 9.28 -5.28 1.79
CA PHE A 93 8.69 -5.95 2.95
C PHE A 93 9.77 -6.33 3.98
N GLY A 94 9.40 -6.33 5.27
CA GLY A 94 10.22 -6.92 6.34
C GLY A 94 11.45 -6.11 6.77
N ILE A 95 11.62 -4.89 6.27
CA ILE A 95 12.66 -3.94 6.71
C ILE A 95 12.06 -2.88 7.64
N GLU A 96 12.80 -2.49 8.67
CA GLU A 96 12.55 -1.27 9.44
C GLU A 96 12.77 -0.04 8.54
N LYS A 97 11.93 0.98 8.70
CA LYS A 97 11.91 2.14 7.81
C LYS A 97 11.82 3.42 8.63
N GLU A 98 12.83 4.27 8.52
CA GLU A 98 12.64 5.71 8.72
C GLU A 98 12.02 6.28 7.44
N PHE A 99 10.87 6.93 7.56
CA PHE A 99 10.11 7.43 6.40
C PHE A 99 9.59 8.85 6.59
N ILE A 100 9.41 9.54 5.47
CA ILE A 100 8.85 10.88 5.38
C ILE A 100 7.50 10.78 4.68
N LEU A 101 6.49 11.43 5.25
CA LEU A 101 5.14 11.49 4.71
C LEU A 101 4.71 12.95 4.56
N TYR A 102 4.22 13.30 3.37
CA TYR A 102 3.64 14.62 3.11
C TYR A 102 2.27 14.46 2.46
N ALA A 103 1.21 14.86 3.17
CA ALA A 103 -0.16 14.88 2.67
C ALA A 103 -0.66 16.34 2.65
N PRO A 104 -0.76 16.99 1.47
CA PRO A 104 -1.12 18.41 1.40
C PRO A 104 -2.55 18.69 1.89
N ALA A 105 -2.69 19.62 2.85
CA ALA A 105 -3.94 19.87 3.59
C ALA A 105 -5.16 20.31 2.76
N LYS A 106 -4.94 20.88 1.56
CA LYS A 106 -6.03 21.53 0.80
C LYS A 106 -7.04 20.55 0.21
N ASP A 107 -6.62 19.30 -0.07
CA ASP A 107 -7.48 18.26 -0.71
C ASP A 107 -7.14 16.80 -0.27
N SER A 108 -6.21 16.61 0.68
CA SER A 108 -5.74 15.26 1.04
C SER A 108 -6.52 14.68 2.23
N ALA A 109 -7.62 13.99 1.94
CA ALA A 109 -8.24 13.12 2.95
C ALA A 109 -7.40 11.85 3.15
N ILE A 110 -6.95 11.60 4.38
CA ILE A 110 -6.44 10.29 4.78
C ILE A 110 -7.63 9.37 4.98
N LYS A 111 -7.69 8.27 4.21
CA LYS A 111 -8.79 7.31 4.21
C LYS A 111 -8.34 5.99 4.79
N PHE A 112 -9.01 5.57 5.85
CA PHE A 112 -8.95 4.20 6.34
C PHE A 112 -9.96 3.36 5.55
N MET A 113 -9.50 2.26 4.96
CA MET A 113 -10.36 1.37 4.18
C MET A 113 -10.17 -0.07 4.64
N LYS A 114 -11.29 -0.80 4.70
CA LYS A 114 -11.30 -2.25 4.92
C LYS A 114 -11.90 -2.92 3.69
N PHE A 115 -11.27 -4.00 3.26
CA PHE A 115 -11.72 -4.87 2.19
C PHE A 115 -12.02 -6.25 2.75
#